data_AF-Q6MNT8-F1
#
_entry.id   AF-Q6MNT8-F1
#
_cell.length_a   1.000
_cell.length_b   1.000
_cell.length_c   1.000
_cell.angle_alpha   90.00
_cell.angle_beta   90.00
_cell.angle_gamma   90.00
#
_symmetry.space_group_name_H-M   'P 1'
#
loop_
_entity.id
_entity.type
_entity.pdbx_description
1 polymer ?
#
loop_
_entity_poly.entity_id
_entity_poly.type
_entity_poly.pdbx_seq_one_letter_code
_entity_poly.pdbx_strand_id
1 'polypeptide(L)'
;MKHQILALALTLTSATAFAAPQSYSLPALKELCAMDAGNEDEFAFEKAFADVSEFDIKEVQSISDKDLAMVNAHLVDHEYTANALTFAELKALFGPGGDQAYNDLYVITFKSKTTGRVYTHVKTYPGDNPYGLIFDNKTLKPVAHNGDGSIVLLTNNGSYSCWELDK
;
A
#
# COMPACT_ATOMS: atom_id res chain seq x y z
N MET A 1 -30.88 -53.93 33.63
CA MET A 1 -31.43 -53.29 32.41
C MET A 1 -30.98 -51.83 32.40
N LYS A 2 -30.35 -51.37 31.29
CA LYS A 2 -30.42 -49.98 30.76
C LYS A 2 -29.75 -48.86 31.62
N HIS A 3 -28.93 -47.93 31.16
CA HIS A 3 -28.51 -47.44 29.84
C HIS A 3 -27.14 -46.72 29.94
N GLN A 4 -26.49 -46.56 28.79
CA GLN A 4 -25.27 -45.78 28.51
C GLN A 4 -25.45 -44.29 28.89
N ILE A 5 -24.39 -43.49 29.03
CA ILE A 5 -23.92 -42.60 27.96
C ILE A 5 -22.44 -42.22 28.18
N LEU A 6 -21.67 -42.44 27.13
CA LEU A 6 -20.32 -41.93 26.89
C LEU A 6 -20.38 -40.40 26.77
N ALA A 7 -19.56 -39.66 27.51
CA ALA A 7 -19.29 -38.25 27.23
C ALA A 7 -17.80 -38.08 26.94
N LEU A 8 -17.44 -38.30 25.67
CA LEU A 8 -16.14 -37.91 25.15
C LEU A 8 -16.17 -36.40 24.94
N ALA A 9 -15.64 -35.64 25.89
CA ALA A 9 -15.46 -34.21 25.75
C ALA A 9 -14.36 -33.96 24.71
N LEU A 10 -14.76 -33.81 23.45
CA LEU A 10 -13.89 -33.34 22.38
C LEU A 10 -13.69 -31.83 22.58
N THR A 11 -12.65 -31.44 23.31
CA THR A 11 -12.23 -30.05 23.35
C THR A 11 -11.72 -29.69 21.96
N LEU A 12 -12.57 -29.04 21.16
CA LEU A 12 -12.13 -28.26 20.01
C LEU A 12 -11.25 -27.13 20.55
N THR A 13 -9.95 -27.36 20.63
CA THR A 13 -8.98 -26.28 20.71
C THR A 13 -9.04 -25.58 19.37
N SER A 14 -9.81 -24.49 19.32
CA SER A 14 -9.76 -23.50 18.25
C SER A 14 -8.32 -23.05 18.14
N ALA A 15 -7.58 -23.59 17.17
CA ALA A 15 -6.29 -23.05 16.80
C ALA A 15 -6.56 -21.65 16.25
N THR A 16 -6.40 -20.63 17.09
CA THR A 16 -6.15 -19.28 16.62
C THR A 16 -4.80 -19.34 15.93
N ALA A 17 -4.80 -19.69 14.64
CA ALA A 17 -3.68 -19.46 13.77
C ALA A 17 -3.47 -17.95 13.76
N PHE A 18 -2.62 -17.46 14.65
CA PHE A 18 -1.98 -16.17 14.51
C PHE A 18 -1.20 -16.28 13.21
N ALA A 19 -1.81 -15.83 12.10
CA ALA A 19 -1.11 -15.63 10.86
C ALA A 19 0.09 -14.75 11.21
N ALA A 20 1.29 -15.32 11.07
CA ALA A 20 2.52 -14.56 11.24
C ALA A 20 2.36 -13.27 10.40
N PRO A 21 2.70 -12.09 10.95
CA PRO A 21 2.62 -10.86 10.17
C PRO A 21 3.37 -11.13 8.86
N GLN A 22 2.68 -11.00 7.71
CA GLN A 22 3.34 -11.19 6.42
C GLN A 22 4.50 -10.20 6.37
N SER A 23 5.69 -10.73 6.57
CA SER A 23 6.93 -9.98 6.69
C SER A 23 7.65 -10.14 5.35
N TYR A 24 7.79 -9.04 4.63
CA TYR A 24 8.38 -9.06 3.30
C TYR A 24 9.90 -9.19 3.40
N SER A 25 10.48 -10.15 2.67
CA SER A 25 11.92 -10.24 2.52
C SER A 25 12.40 -9.27 1.43
N LEU A 26 13.65 -8.79 1.54
CA LEU A 26 14.24 -7.91 0.53
C LEU A 26 14.11 -8.46 -0.91
N PRO A 27 14.42 -9.74 -1.21
CA PRO A 27 14.26 -10.27 -2.56
C PRO A 27 12.82 -10.21 -3.08
N ALA A 28 11.82 -10.27 -2.19
CA ALA A 28 10.41 -10.21 -2.59
C ALA A 28 9.96 -8.80 -2.98
N LEU A 29 10.66 -7.76 -2.53
CA LEU A 29 10.32 -6.36 -2.79
C LEU A 29 11.25 -5.68 -3.79
N LYS A 30 12.40 -6.28 -4.13
CA LYS A 30 13.41 -5.67 -5.02
C LYS A 30 12.84 -5.25 -6.39
N GLU A 31 11.78 -5.92 -6.87
CA GLU A 31 11.10 -5.52 -8.11
C GLU A 31 10.50 -4.10 -8.06
N LEU A 32 10.15 -3.59 -6.88
CA LEU A 32 9.62 -2.23 -6.71
C LEU A 32 10.65 -1.15 -7.03
N CYS A 33 11.95 -1.47 -7.06
CA CYS A 33 12.99 -0.54 -7.51
C CYS A 33 12.87 -0.16 -8.99
N ALA A 34 12.14 -0.94 -9.80
CA ALA A 34 11.83 -0.55 -11.17
C ALA A 34 10.95 0.72 -11.27
N MET A 35 10.33 1.17 -10.17
CA MET A 35 9.61 2.44 -10.10
C MET A 35 10.54 3.66 -10.04
N ASP A 36 11.82 3.47 -9.77
CA ASP A 36 12.84 4.52 -9.56
C ASP A 36 13.92 4.54 -10.64
N ALA A 37 13.95 3.51 -11.49
CA ALA A 37 15.01 3.27 -12.47
C ALA A 37 14.97 4.19 -13.70
N GLY A 38 14.15 5.25 -13.71
CA GLY A 38 13.91 6.12 -14.87
C GLY A 38 15.15 6.83 -15.44
N ASN A 39 16.21 7.00 -14.64
CA ASN A 39 17.47 7.58 -15.12
C ASN A 39 18.40 6.56 -15.82
N GLU A 40 18.21 5.25 -15.58
CA GLU A 40 19.08 4.19 -16.11
C GLU A 40 18.38 3.29 -17.14
N ASP A 41 17.07 3.06 -16.96
CA ASP A 41 16.20 2.30 -17.86
C ASP A 41 14.79 2.90 -17.84
N GLU A 42 14.50 3.79 -18.79
CA GLU A 42 13.20 4.44 -18.97
C GLU A 42 12.02 3.46 -19.10
N PHE A 43 12.29 2.18 -19.42
CA PHE A 43 11.27 1.14 -19.56
C PHE A 43 11.25 0.14 -18.40
N ALA A 44 11.99 0.39 -17.32
CA ALA A 44 12.10 -0.56 -16.20
C ALA A 44 10.72 -0.87 -15.58
N PHE A 45 9.91 0.18 -15.39
CA PHE A 45 8.56 0.02 -14.84
C PHE A 45 7.70 -0.85 -15.75
N GLU A 46 7.64 -0.56 -17.05
CA GLU A 46 6.83 -1.32 -18.02
C GLU A 46 7.34 -2.74 -18.19
N LYS A 47 8.63 -3.01 -17.96
CA LYS A 47 9.16 -4.38 -17.95
C LYS A 47 8.71 -5.15 -16.71
N ALA A 48 8.73 -4.51 -15.54
CA ALA A 48 8.41 -5.14 -14.26
C ALA A 48 6.90 -5.25 -13.98
N PHE A 49 6.12 -4.26 -14.41
CA PHE A 49 4.74 -4.06 -14.00
C PHE A 49 3.78 -3.88 -15.19
N ALA A 50 2.51 -4.17 -14.92
CA ALA A 50 1.39 -3.78 -15.76
C ALA A 50 0.49 -2.84 -14.95
N ASP A 51 0.10 -1.72 -15.56
CA ASP A 51 -0.90 -0.83 -14.98
C ASP A 51 -2.25 -1.52 -14.87
N VAL A 52 -2.91 -1.32 -13.73
CA VAL A 52 -4.25 -1.86 -13.46
C VAL A 52 -5.27 -0.74 -13.44
N SER A 53 -4.98 0.33 -12.70
CA SER A 53 -5.85 1.51 -12.60
C SER A 53 -5.12 2.70 -12.01
N GLU A 54 -5.55 3.89 -12.37
CA GLU A 54 -5.13 5.15 -11.76
C GLU A 54 -6.36 6.06 -11.61
N PHE A 55 -6.46 6.76 -10.50
CA PHE A 55 -7.45 7.82 -10.31
C PHE A 55 -7.01 8.86 -9.30
N ASP A 56 -7.46 10.10 -9.49
CA ASP A 56 -7.44 11.16 -8.47
C ASP A 56 -8.73 11.09 -7.64
N ILE A 57 -8.61 11.20 -6.32
CA ILE A 57 -9.74 11.34 -5.39
C ILE A 57 -10.68 12.48 -5.79
N LYS A 58 -10.17 13.57 -6.39
CA LYS A 58 -10.99 14.70 -6.86
C LYS A 58 -11.94 14.34 -8.02
N GLU A 59 -11.62 13.32 -8.80
CA GLU A 59 -12.36 13.00 -10.02
C GLU A 59 -13.37 11.86 -9.83
N VAL A 60 -13.16 11.00 -8.84
CA VAL A 60 -14.05 9.86 -8.58
C VAL A 60 -15.28 10.23 -7.73
N GLN A 61 -16.35 9.44 -7.91
CA GLN A 61 -17.62 9.56 -7.16
C GLN A 61 -17.70 8.62 -5.96
N SER A 62 -16.85 7.60 -5.93
CA SER A 62 -16.74 6.64 -4.84
C SER A 62 -15.34 6.03 -4.83
N ILE A 63 -15.01 5.37 -3.73
CA ILE A 63 -13.77 4.61 -3.54
C ILE A 63 -14.09 3.29 -2.85
N SER A 64 -13.28 2.26 -3.07
CA SER A 64 -13.43 1.01 -2.33
C SER A 64 -12.99 1.18 -0.88
N ASP A 65 -13.55 0.40 0.05
CA ASP A 65 -13.14 0.42 1.48
C ASP A 65 -11.64 0.18 1.65
N LYS A 66 -11.09 -0.64 0.75
CA LYS A 66 -9.69 -1.01 0.72
C LYS A 66 -8.80 0.16 0.34
N ASP A 67 -9.13 0.85 -0.74
CA ASP A 67 -8.37 2.02 -1.17
C ASP A 67 -8.55 3.17 -0.17
N LEU A 68 -9.74 3.31 0.43
CA LEU A 68 -9.97 4.26 1.51
C LEU A 68 -9.07 3.99 2.72
N ALA A 69 -8.86 2.73 3.09
CA ALA A 69 -7.97 2.36 4.19
C ALA A 69 -6.50 2.73 3.89
N MET A 70 -6.03 2.46 2.67
CA MET A 70 -4.67 2.81 2.24
C MET A 70 -4.47 4.32 2.12
N VAL A 71 -5.46 5.03 1.60
CA VAL A 71 -5.47 6.51 1.55
C VAL A 71 -5.39 7.09 2.95
N ASN A 72 -6.19 6.62 3.89
CA ASN A 72 -6.12 7.10 5.26
C ASN A 72 -4.79 6.80 5.94
N ALA A 73 -4.22 5.62 5.70
CA ALA A 73 -2.88 5.30 6.20
C ALA A 73 -1.83 6.28 5.67
N HIS A 74 -1.86 6.61 4.36
CA HIS A 74 -0.98 7.62 3.75
C HIS A 74 -1.15 9.01 4.36
N LEU A 75 -2.40 9.47 4.54
CA LEU A 75 -2.68 10.81 5.06
C LEU A 75 -2.31 10.97 6.53
N VAL A 76 -2.43 9.90 7.32
CA VAL A 76 -1.95 9.90 8.72
C VAL A 76 -0.42 9.88 8.78
N ASP A 77 0.22 9.05 7.94
CA ASP A 77 1.67 8.93 7.88
C ASP A 77 2.36 10.25 7.48
N HIS A 78 1.75 11.01 6.56
CA HIS A 78 2.24 12.31 6.09
C HIS A 78 1.56 13.50 6.79
N GLU A 79 0.93 13.28 7.94
CA GLU A 79 0.38 14.32 8.83
C GLU A 79 -0.65 15.27 8.21
N TYR A 80 -1.33 14.85 7.12
CA TYR A 80 -2.47 15.59 6.57
C TYR A 80 -3.68 15.55 7.52
N THR A 81 -3.78 14.50 8.34
CA THR A 81 -4.83 14.30 9.35
C THR A 81 -4.30 13.44 10.51
N ALA A 82 -4.87 13.61 11.69
CA ALA A 82 -4.61 12.73 12.83
C ALA A 82 -5.52 11.49 12.87
N ASN A 83 -6.64 11.51 12.13
CA ASN A 83 -7.67 10.47 12.18
C ASN A 83 -8.08 10.03 10.77
N ALA A 84 -8.58 8.80 10.67
CA ALA A 84 -9.16 8.31 9.43
C ALA A 84 -10.39 9.16 9.04
N LEU A 85 -10.42 9.54 7.78
CA LEU A 85 -11.46 10.32 7.11
C LEU A 85 -12.35 9.40 6.28
N THR A 86 -13.62 9.74 6.20
CA THR A 86 -14.56 9.19 5.22
C THR A 86 -14.25 9.72 3.83
N PHE A 87 -14.75 9.04 2.78
CA PHE A 87 -14.60 9.53 1.41
C PHE A 87 -15.17 10.95 1.21
N ALA A 88 -16.30 11.28 1.86
CA ALA A 88 -16.87 12.63 1.80
C ALA A 88 -15.94 13.70 2.40
N GLU A 89 -15.29 13.38 3.52
CA GLU A 89 -14.31 14.27 4.14
C GLU A 89 -13.05 14.42 3.29
N LEU A 90 -12.58 13.34 2.64
CA LEU A 90 -11.49 13.41 1.66
C LEU A 90 -11.84 14.35 0.50
N LYS A 91 -13.05 14.24 -0.05
CA LYS A 91 -13.54 15.15 -1.09
C LYS A 91 -13.62 16.60 -0.63
N ALA A 92 -13.98 16.83 0.64
CA ALA A 92 -14.01 18.17 1.21
C ALA A 92 -12.59 18.73 1.41
N LEU A 93 -11.63 17.90 1.82
CA LEU A 93 -10.25 18.29 2.09
C LEU A 93 -9.46 18.63 0.81
N PHE A 94 -9.55 17.75 -0.21
CA PHE A 94 -8.80 17.88 -1.47
C PHE A 94 -9.60 18.51 -2.61
N GLY A 95 -10.91 18.70 -2.45
CA GLY A 95 -11.78 19.31 -3.45
C GLY A 95 -11.71 20.84 -3.46
N PRO A 96 -12.47 21.50 -4.37
CA PRO A 96 -12.47 22.95 -4.49
C PRO A 96 -12.81 23.66 -3.17
N GLY A 97 -11.91 24.53 -2.72
CA GLY A 97 -12.07 25.30 -1.48
C GLY A 97 -11.64 24.59 -0.19
N GLY A 98 -11.18 23.34 -0.27
CA GLY A 98 -10.57 22.62 0.85
C GLY A 98 -9.13 23.06 1.12
N ASP A 99 -8.65 22.76 2.34
CA ASP A 99 -7.30 23.15 2.79
C ASP A 99 -6.17 22.52 1.96
N GLN A 100 -6.46 21.43 1.24
CA GLN A 100 -5.52 20.71 0.40
C GLN A 100 -5.92 20.74 -1.08
N ALA A 101 -6.77 21.70 -1.49
CA ALA A 101 -7.28 21.80 -2.87
C ALA A 101 -6.18 21.94 -3.94
N TYR A 102 -5.01 22.45 -3.56
CA TYR A 102 -3.85 22.62 -4.44
C TYR A 102 -2.99 21.36 -4.57
N ASN A 103 -3.23 20.34 -3.74
CA ASN A 103 -2.53 19.07 -3.78
C ASN A 103 -3.36 18.03 -4.52
N ASP A 104 -2.71 17.20 -5.31
CA ASP A 104 -3.36 15.99 -5.85
C ASP A 104 -3.24 14.83 -4.88
N LEU A 105 -4.20 13.91 -4.92
CA LEU A 105 -4.20 12.66 -4.18
C LEU A 105 -4.55 11.52 -5.13
N TYR A 106 -3.51 10.88 -5.66
CA TYR A 106 -3.61 9.79 -6.62
C TYR A 106 -3.56 8.43 -5.94
N VAL A 107 -4.33 7.50 -6.48
CA VAL A 107 -4.28 6.08 -6.15
C VAL A 107 -3.98 5.31 -7.43
N ILE A 108 -2.80 4.69 -7.48
CA ILE A 108 -2.28 3.99 -8.65
C ILE A 108 -2.12 2.52 -8.28
N THR A 109 -2.76 1.62 -9.02
CA THR A 109 -2.64 0.16 -8.82
C THR A 109 -1.90 -0.45 -9.99
N PHE A 110 -0.91 -1.28 -9.68
CA PHE A 110 -0.09 -1.98 -10.65
C PHE A 110 0.14 -3.42 -10.22
N LYS A 111 0.45 -4.27 -11.20
CA LYS A 111 0.63 -5.71 -11.01
C LYS A 111 2.00 -6.15 -11.49
N SER A 112 2.74 -6.84 -10.63
CA SER A 112 4.01 -7.49 -11.02
C SER A 112 3.76 -8.51 -12.12
N LYS A 113 4.52 -8.39 -13.21
CA LYS A 113 4.53 -9.37 -14.31
C LYS A 113 5.24 -10.67 -13.92
N THR A 114 6.16 -10.59 -12.96
CA THR A 114 6.92 -11.75 -12.47
C THR A 114 6.12 -12.57 -11.44
N THR A 115 5.59 -11.91 -10.42
CA THR A 115 4.98 -12.58 -9.26
C THR A 115 3.46 -12.58 -9.31
N GLY A 116 2.85 -11.74 -10.15
CA GLY A 116 1.41 -11.52 -10.19
C GLY A 116 0.87 -10.76 -8.98
N ARG A 117 1.72 -10.32 -8.04
CA ARG A 117 1.35 -9.48 -6.90
C ARG A 117 0.81 -8.15 -7.38
N VAL A 118 -0.19 -7.65 -6.66
CA VAL A 118 -0.79 -6.34 -6.93
C VAL A 118 -0.35 -5.41 -5.81
N TYR A 119 0.09 -4.22 -6.20
CA TYR A 119 0.47 -3.16 -5.30
C TYR A 119 -0.36 -1.92 -5.60
N THR A 120 -0.55 -1.08 -4.59
CA THR A 120 -1.23 0.20 -4.72
C THR A 120 -0.33 1.28 -4.17
N HIS A 121 0.01 2.27 -4.99
CA HIS A 121 0.74 3.47 -4.60
C HIS A 121 -0.26 4.59 -4.37
N VAL A 122 -0.31 5.09 -3.14
CA VAL A 122 -1.04 6.32 -2.81
C VAL A 122 -0.02 7.44 -2.79
N LYS A 123 -0.27 8.51 -3.55
CA LYS A 123 0.69 9.61 -3.74
C LYS A 123 0.02 10.97 -3.62
N THR A 124 0.65 11.87 -2.89
CA THR A 124 0.31 13.30 -2.84
C THR A 124 1.42 14.16 -3.44
N TYR A 125 1.06 15.32 -3.99
CA TYR A 125 2.02 16.28 -4.57
C TYR A 125 1.95 17.65 -3.88
N PRO A 126 2.54 17.80 -2.68
CA PRO A 126 2.75 19.11 -2.08
C PRO A 126 3.86 19.86 -2.82
N GLY A 127 3.46 20.59 -3.86
CA GLY A 127 4.39 21.23 -4.79
C GLY A 127 5.05 20.22 -5.72
N ASP A 128 6.33 20.40 -6.00
CA ASP A 128 7.04 19.59 -7.02
C ASP A 128 7.53 18.22 -6.51
N ASN A 129 7.50 18.00 -5.19
CA ASN A 129 8.02 16.77 -4.59
C ASN A 129 6.87 15.83 -4.20
N PRO A 130 6.72 14.69 -4.89
CA PRO A 130 5.69 13.73 -4.52
C PRO A 130 6.07 12.98 -3.24
N TYR A 131 5.11 12.83 -2.34
CA TYR A 131 5.20 11.87 -1.24
C TYR A 131 4.28 10.69 -1.51
N GLY A 132 4.73 9.47 -1.23
CA GLY A 132 3.90 8.31 -1.51
C GLY A 132 4.27 7.07 -0.71
N LEU A 133 3.24 6.30 -0.39
CA LEU A 133 3.33 4.96 0.19
C LEU A 133 2.86 3.92 -0.82
N ILE A 134 3.62 2.84 -0.93
CA ILE A 134 3.28 1.67 -1.75
C ILE A 134 2.84 0.57 -0.82
N PHE A 135 1.63 0.06 -1.04
CA PHE A 135 0.99 -0.97 -0.24
C PHE A 135 0.93 -2.29 -1.01
N ASP A 136 1.10 -3.41 -0.29
CA ASP A 136 0.71 -4.70 -0.84
C ASP A 136 -0.81 -4.83 -0.74
N ASN A 137 -1.44 -5.04 -1.90
CA ASN A 137 -2.89 -4.99 -2.04
C ASN A 137 -3.58 -6.20 -1.35
N LYS A 138 -2.86 -7.22 -0.88
CA LYS A 138 -3.42 -8.33 -0.10
C LYS A 138 -3.40 -8.02 1.40
N THR A 139 -2.36 -7.38 1.90
CA THR A 139 -2.19 -7.11 3.34
C THR A 139 -2.64 -5.72 3.76
N LEU A 140 -2.74 -4.78 2.81
CA LEU A 140 -2.97 -3.35 3.04
C LEU A 140 -1.88 -2.69 3.88
N LYS A 141 -0.70 -3.32 3.95
CA LYS A 141 0.45 -2.78 4.68
C LYS A 141 1.40 -2.07 3.72
N PRO A 142 2.03 -0.97 4.15
CA PRO A 142 3.07 -0.33 3.38
C PRO A 142 4.26 -1.29 3.24
N VAL A 143 4.79 -1.39 2.03
CA VAL A 143 5.95 -2.21 1.66
C VAL A 143 7.06 -1.38 1.03
N ALA A 144 6.77 -0.15 0.62
CA ALA A 144 7.78 0.82 0.21
C ALA A 144 7.23 2.25 0.35
N HIS A 145 8.11 3.24 0.30
CA HIS A 145 7.73 4.65 0.24
C HIS A 145 8.70 5.44 -0.66
N ASN A 146 8.28 6.63 -1.08
CA ASN A 146 9.18 7.64 -1.62
C ASN A 146 10.10 8.12 -0.49
N GLY A 147 11.41 7.96 -0.66
CA GLY A 147 12.45 8.64 0.12
C GLY A 147 13.02 9.84 -0.63
N ASP A 148 14.04 10.47 -0.06
CA ASP A 148 14.76 11.59 -0.69
C ASP A 148 15.50 11.11 -1.95
N GLY A 149 14.84 11.26 -3.11
CA GLY A 149 15.38 10.91 -4.41
C GLY A 149 15.47 9.41 -4.72
N SER A 150 14.85 8.53 -3.91
CA SER A 150 14.77 7.11 -4.23
C SER A 150 13.60 6.38 -3.58
N ILE A 151 13.20 5.24 -4.14
CA ILE A 151 12.25 4.33 -3.46
C ILE A 151 12.95 3.62 -2.30
N VAL A 152 12.31 3.59 -1.13
CA VAL A 152 12.78 2.87 0.06
C VAL A 152 11.88 1.67 0.32
N LEU A 153 12.46 0.46 0.32
CA LEU A 153 11.78 -0.80 0.55
C LEU A 153 11.68 -1.09 2.06
N LEU A 154 10.48 -1.41 2.54
CA LEU A 154 10.20 -1.73 3.94
C LEU A 154 10.16 -3.25 4.11
N THR A 155 11.23 -3.81 4.67
CA THR A 155 11.38 -5.26 4.85
C THR A 155 11.25 -5.67 6.31
N ASN A 156 11.25 -6.97 6.56
CA ASN A 156 11.30 -7.55 7.89
C ASN A 156 12.61 -7.26 8.66
N ASN A 157 13.70 -6.95 7.96
CA ASN A 157 15.04 -6.80 8.53
C ASN A 157 15.55 -5.35 8.50
N GLY A 158 14.71 -4.39 8.08
CA GLY A 158 15.06 -2.99 7.97
C GLY A 158 14.52 -2.36 6.69
N SER A 159 14.95 -1.12 6.45
CA SER A 159 14.62 -0.36 5.26
C SER A 159 15.83 -0.30 4.33
N TYR A 160 15.61 -0.41 3.02
CA TYR A 160 16.67 -0.41 2.01
C TYR A 160 16.30 0.55 0.88
N SER A 161 17.15 1.54 0.60
CA SER A 161 16.95 2.40 -0.57
C SER A 161 17.32 1.65 -1.85
N CYS A 162 16.51 1.80 -2.89
CA CYS A 162 16.80 1.22 -4.20
C CYS A 162 18.13 1.73 -4.78
N TRP A 163 18.48 2.98 -4.53
CA TRP A 163 19.78 3.54 -4.90
C TRP A 163 20.97 2.82 -4.23
N GLU A 164 20.81 2.35 -2.99
CA GLU A 164 21.85 1.57 -2.31
C GLU A 164 21.98 0.15 -2.84
N LEU A 165 20.90 -0.39 -3.41
CA LEU A 165 20.82 -1.78 -3.91
C LEU A 165 21.29 -1.93 -5.36
N ASP A 166 21.40 -0.82 -6.09
CA ASP A 166 21.87 -0.77 -7.48
C ASP A 166 23.40 -0.50 -7.58
N LYS A 167 24.07 -0.22 -6.44
CA LYS A 167 25.53 -0.11 -6.34
C LYS A 167 26.25 -1.44 -6.12
#